data_AF-A0A0F9SIY6-F1
#
_entry.id   AF-A0A0F9SIY6-F1
#
_cell.length_a   1.000
_cell.length_b   1.000
_cell.length_c   1.000
_cell.angle_alpha   90.00
_cell.angle_beta   90.00
_cell.angle_gamma   90.00
#
_symmetry.space_group_name_H-M   'P 1'
#
loop_
_entity.id
_entity.type
_entity.pdbx_description
1 polymer ?
#
loop_
_entity_poly.entity_id
_entity_poly.type
_entity_poly.pdbx_seq_one_letter_code
_entity_poly.pdbx_strand_id
1 'polypeptide(L)'
;MSKLKQLKEAMANTPPQRLAKIEYQSHMFQMLGIATVCSILIFKGFWYIIFAFVFGLGISYAQGMSAYKKYRNISMLVEPEKPENFEGDISFTRRRSKIIEHVYGTVPKWTSIVIAVIMSTIVMPLDSARVLLMLGFLILIPTFYFIFYFGLFYWIAYPQYKAEMKIK
;
A
#
# COMPACT_ATOMS: atom_id res chain seq x y z
N MET A 1 16.14 -31.78 -10.12
CA MET A 1 16.24 -30.30 -10.15
C MET A 1 16.93 -29.84 -8.88
N SER A 2 17.97 -29.01 -8.99
CA SER A 2 18.75 -28.55 -7.83
C SER A 2 17.88 -27.74 -6.88
N LYS A 3 17.99 -27.99 -5.57
CA LYS A 3 17.35 -27.18 -4.52
C LYS A 3 17.62 -25.69 -4.72
N LEU A 4 18.77 -25.31 -5.29
CA LEU A 4 19.10 -23.92 -5.63
C LEU A 4 18.21 -23.32 -6.73
N LYS A 5 17.75 -24.13 -7.70
CA LYS A 5 16.82 -23.68 -8.75
C LYS A 5 15.41 -23.47 -8.18
N GLN A 6 14.94 -24.38 -7.32
CA GLN A 6 13.68 -24.20 -6.59
C GLN A 6 13.76 -23.04 -5.59
N LEU A 7 14.90 -22.83 -4.94
CA LEU A 7 15.13 -21.67 -4.07
C LEU A 7 15.17 -20.39 -4.90
N LYS A 8 15.78 -20.40 -6.09
CA LYS A 8 15.78 -19.26 -7.02
C LYS A 8 14.38 -18.98 -7.59
N GLU A 9 13.60 -20.00 -7.93
CA GLU A 9 12.20 -19.87 -8.36
C GLU A 9 11.27 -19.46 -7.22
N ALA A 10 11.48 -19.96 -5.99
CA ALA A 10 10.74 -19.53 -4.80
C ALA A 10 11.10 -18.08 -4.42
N MET A 11 12.38 -17.70 -4.55
CA MET A 11 12.83 -16.30 -4.41
C MET A 11 12.30 -15.40 -5.53
N ALA A 12 12.09 -15.94 -6.74
CA ALA A 12 11.46 -15.20 -7.84
C ALA A 12 9.94 -15.03 -7.63
N ASN A 13 9.26 -16.06 -7.09
CA ASN A 13 7.81 -16.09 -6.94
C ASN A 13 7.28 -15.35 -5.70
N THR A 14 8.09 -15.21 -4.66
CA THR A 14 7.88 -14.22 -3.60
C THR A 14 9.11 -13.32 -3.55
N PRO A 15 9.16 -12.20 -4.31
CA PRO A 15 10.34 -11.37 -4.33
C PRO A 15 10.65 -10.99 -2.88
N PRO A 16 11.82 -11.35 -2.34
CA PRO A 16 12.16 -11.17 -0.93
C PRO A 16 12.02 -9.70 -0.49
N GLN A 17 12.08 -8.78 -1.45
CA GLN A 17 11.70 -7.38 -1.32
C GLN A 17 10.26 -7.17 -0.82
N ARG A 18 9.26 -7.93 -1.31
CA ARG A 18 7.87 -7.84 -0.84
C ARG A 18 7.73 -8.29 0.60
N LEU A 19 8.37 -9.39 0.99
CA LEU A 19 8.34 -9.87 2.37
C LEU A 19 8.95 -8.84 3.32
N ALA A 20 10.12 -8.29 2.98
CA ALA A 20 10.75 -7.24 3.78
C ALA A 20 9.94 -5.94 3.82
N LYS A 21 9.24 -5.59 2.72
CA LYS A 21 8.33 -4.44 2.68
C LYS A 21 7.10 -4.64 3.58
N ILE A 22 6.49 -5.81 3.52
CA ILE A 22 5.33 -6.17 4.35
C ILE A 22 5.74 -6.19 5.82
N GLU A 23 6.91 -6.75 6.15
CA GLU A 23 7.50 -6.74 7.49
C GLU A 23 7.66 -5.30 8.01
N TYR A 24 8.25 -4.41 7.22
CA TYR A 24 8.36 -2.99 7.55
C TYR A 24 6.99 -2.30 7.75
N GLN A 25 6.05 -2.53 6.82
CA GLN A 25 4.70 -1.97 6.92
C GLN A 25 3.97 -2.46 8.17
N SER A 26 4.10 -3.74 8.51
CA SER A 26 3.51 -4.33 9.71
C SER A 26 4.01 -3.63 10.97
N HIS A 27 5.33 -3.40 11.08
CA HIS A 27 5.89 -2.68 12.24
C HIS A 27 5.44 -1.22 12.30
N MET A 28 5.26 -0.54 11.16
CA MET A 28 4.66 0.80 11.11
C MET A 28 3.19 0.81 11.57
N PHE A 29 2.40 -0.18 11.15
CA PHE A 29 1.02 -0.32 11.63
C PHE A 29 0.94 -0.66 13.12
N GLN A 30 1.86 -1.49 13.63
CA GLN A 30 1.99 -1.74 15.06
C GLN A 30 2.33 -0.46 15.82
N MET A 31 3.26 0.37 15.33
CA MET A 31 3.56 1.66 15.95
C MET A 31 2.33 2.57 16.00
N LEU A 32 1.58 2.68 14.90
CA LEU A 32 0.34 3.45 14.86
C LEU A 32 -0.71 2.90 15.82
N GLY A 33 -0.86 1.58 15.90
CA GLY A 33 -1.77 0.91 16.81
C GLY A 33 -1.41 1.16 18.29
N ILE A 34 -0.14 0.95 18.64
CA ILE A 34 0.39 1.24 19.98
C ILE A 34 0.17 2.71 20.32
N ALA A 35 0.51 3.62 19.41
CA ALA A 35 0.32 5.05 19.63
C ALA A 35 -1.15 5.42 19.86
N THR A 36 -2.05 4.92 19.03
CA THR A 36 -3.48 5.21 19.17
C THR A 36 -4.04 4.71 20.50
N VAL A 37 -3.75 3.45 20.86
CA VAL A 37 -4.24 2.85 22.10
C VAL A 37 -3.63 3.52 23.32
N CYS A 38 -2.31 3.72 23.35
CA CYS A 38 -1.64 4.38 24.46
C CYS A 38 -2.08 5.82 24.63
N SER A 39 -2.27 6.59 23.54
CA SER A 39 -2.81 7.96 23.63
C SER A 39 -4.20 7.98 24.27
N ILE A 40 -5.12 7.10 23.86
CA ILE A 40 -6.46 7.00 24.46
C ILE A 40 -6.37 6.68 25.96
N LEU A 41 -5.51 5.75 26.35
CA LEU A 41 -5.36 5.35 27.76
C LEU A 41 -4.72 6.46 28.61
N ILE A 42 -3.75 7.20 28.08
CA ILE A 42 -3.17 8.37 28.74
C ILE A 42 -4.24 9.45 28.93
N PHE A 43 -5.06 9.73 27.91
CA PHE A 43 -6.18 10.67 28.04
C PHE A 43 -7.22 10.23 29.09
N LYS A 44 -7.41 8.92 29.29
CA LYS A 44 -8.24 8.36 30.36
C LYS A 44 -7.58 8.37 31.76
N GLY A 45 -6.36 8.90 31.89
CA GLY A 45 -5.66 9.07 33.16
C GLY A 45 -4.71 7.94 33.55
N PHE A 46 -4.45 6.96 32.67
CA PHE A 46 -3.53 5.85 32.95
C PHE A 46 -2.07 6.23 32.65
N TRP A 47 -1.51 7.16 33.42
CA TRP A 47 -0.18 7.74 33.21
C TRP A 47 0.98 6.72 33.31
N TYR A 48 0.83 5.64 34.05
CA TYR A 48 1.84 4.58 34.16
C TYR A 48 2.11 3.85 32.83
N ILE A 49 1.22 3.97 31.86
CA ILE A 49 1.35 3.37 30.52
C ILE A 49 2.40 4.09 29.67
N ILE A 50 2.88 5.27 30.08
CA ILE A 50 3.92 6.02 29.36
C ILE A 50 5.18 5.18 29.14
N PHE A 51 5.60 4.36 30.11
CA PHE A 51 6.75 3.48 29.92
C PHE A 51 6.48 2.41 28.85
N ALA A 52 5.32 1.75 28.89
CA ALA A 52 4.92 0.80 27.86
C ALA A 52 4.80 1.45 26.47
N PHE A 53 4.36 2.70 26.42
CA PHE A 53 4.27 3.49 25.20
C PHE A 53 5.66 3.77 24.60
N VAL A 54 6.60 4.28 25.40
CA VAL A 54 7.96 4.59 24.95
C VAL A 54 8.71 3.32 24.52
N PHE A 55 8.66 2.25 25.33
CA PHE A 55 9.29 0.98 24.98
C PHE A 55 8.64 0.31 23.77
N GLY A 56 7.32 0.30 23.69
CA GLY A 56 6.58 -0.28 22.56
C GLY A 56 6.88 0.41 21.24
N LEU A 57 6.93 1.75 21.23
CA LEU A 57 7.35 2.52 20.06
C LEU A 57 8.83 2.29 19.74
N GLY A 58 9.71 2.29 20.74
CA GLY A 58 11.15 2.10 20.55
C GLY A 58 11.50 0.75 19.91
N ILE A 59 10.92 -0.35 20.43
CA ILE A 59 11.12 -1.70 19.90
C ILE A 59 10.57 -1.80 18.47
N SER A 60 9.34 -1.33 18.26
CA SER A 60 8.71 -1.39 16.93
C SER A 60 9.47 -0.56 15.90
N TYR A 61 9.99 0.60 16.30
CA TYR A 61 10.84 1.44 15.45
C TYR A 61 12.16 0.74 15.10
N ALA A 62 12.84 0.14 16.08
CA ALA A 62 14.09 -0.58 15.85
C ALA A 62 13.90 -1.77 14.90
N GLN A 63 12.83 -2.55 15.10
CA GLN A 63 12.45 -3.66 14.23
C GLN A 63 12.08 -3.17 12.82
N GLY A 64 11.28 -2.10 12.73
CA GLY A 64 10.96 -1.45 11.46
C GLY A 64 12.20 -0.98 10.70
N MET A 65 13.14 -0.32 11.37
CA MET A 65 14.38 0.16 10.74
C MET A 65 15.29 -1.00 10.28
N SER A 66 15.32 -2.10 11.03
CA SER A 66 16.03 -3.32 10.60
C SER A 66 15.41 -3.91 9.34
N ALA A 67 14.08 -4.05 9.30
CA ALA A 67 13.34 -4.53 8.13
C ALA A 67 13.52 -3.59 6.92
N TYR A 68 13.56 -2.28 7.14
CA TYR A 68 13.82 -1.29 6.09
C TYR A 68 15.23 -1.44 5.49
N LYS A 69 16.27 -1.63 6.32
CA LYS A 69 17.64 -1.89 5.83
C LYS A 69 17.70 -3.17 5.00
N LYS A 70 17.05 -4.24 5.48
CA LYS A 70 16.92 -5.51 4.74
C LYS A 70 16.21 -5.31 3.40
N TYR A 71 15.09 -4.59 3.38
CA TYR A 71 14.37 -4.22 2.16
C TYR A 71 15.26 -3.46 1.18
N ARG A 72 15.96 -2.43 1.65
CA ARG A 72 16.83 -1.59 0.82
C ARG A 72 17.94 -2.42 0.19
N ASN A 73 18.61 -3.25 0.97
CA ASN A 73 19.69 -4.11 0.47
C ASN A 73 19.17 -5.10 -0.59
N ILE A 74 18.02 -5.72 -0.37
CA ILE A 74 17.40 -6.62 -1.36
C ILE A 74 17.01 -5.84 -2.62
N SER A 75 16.45 -4.64 -2.47
CA SER A 75 16.03 -3.81 -3.62
C SER A 75 17.19 -3.32 -4.49
N MET A 76 18.41 -3.24 -3.94
CA MET A 76 19.61 -2.94 -4.74
C MET A 76 20.10 -4.14 -5.55
N LEU A 77 19.75 -5.37 -5.14
CA LEU A 77 20.20 -6.62 -5.77
C LEU A 77 19.18 -7.20 -6.74
N VAL A 78 17.93 -6.73 -6.68
CA VAL A 78 16.83 -7.18 -7.54
C VAL A 78 16.64 -6.14 -8.64
N GLU A 79 16.88 -6.54 -9.89
CA GLU A 79 16.58 -5.69 -11.05
C GLU A 79 15.09 -5.31 -11.07
N PRO A 80 14.75 -4.07 -11.46
CA PRO A 80 13.36 -3.67 -11.61
C PRO A 80 12.67 -4.59 -12.61
N GLU A 81 11.46 -5.01 -12.26
CA GLU A 81 10.66 -5.91 -13.08
C GLU A 81 10.42 -5.29 -14.46
N LYS A 82 10.80 -6.00 -15.53
CA LYS A 82 10.64 -5.50 -16.89
C LYS A 82 9.15 -5.29 -17.21
N PRO A 83 8.77 -4.21 -17.90
CA PRO A 83 7.38 -3.93 -18.25
C PRO A 83 6.69 -5.09 -18.98
N GLU A 84 7.44 -5.83 -19.80
CA GLU A 84 6.97 -7.02 -20.54
C GLU A 84 6.34 -8.10 -19.66
N ASN A 85 6.75 -8.17 -18.39
CA ASN A 85 6.32 -9.22 -17.47
C ASN A 85 5.15 -8.79 -16.57
N PHE A 86 4.63 -7.56 -16.71
CA PHE A 86 3.53 -7.10 -15.86
C PHE A 86 2.26 -7.93 -16.01
N GLU A 87 2.00 -8.50 -17.19
CA GLU A 87 0.81 -9.33 -17.43
C GLU A 87 0.82 -10.68 -16.70
N GLY A 88 2.01 -11.24 -16.45
CA GLY A 88 2.20 -12.50 -15.72
C GLY A 88 1.94 -12.40 -14.21
N ASP A 89 1.55 -11.23 -13.73
CA ASP A 89 1.29 -10.98 -12.32
C ASP A 89 -0.06 -11.56 -11.86
N ILE A 90 -0.02 -12.48 -10.90
CA ILE A 90 -1.20 -13.17 -10.31
C ILE A 90 -2.21 -12.19 -9.69
N SER A 91 -1.75 -11.06 -9.16
CA SER A 91 -2.63 -10.10 -8.49
C SER A 91 -3.16 -9.07 -9.47
N PHE A 92 -4.47 -9.08 -9.72
CA PHE A 92 -5.12 -8.12 -10.64
C PHE A 92 -4.87 -6.67 -10.26
N THR A 93 -4.98 -6.31 -8.98
CA THR A 93 -4.72 -4.94 -8.52
C THR A 93 -3.26 -4.55 -8.69
N ARG A 94 -2.32 -5.48 -8.46
CA ARG A 94 -0.89 -5.25 -8.66
C ARG A 94 -0.56 -5.05 -10.14
N ARG A 95 -1.08 -5.92 -11.01
CA ARG A 95 -0.97 -5.81 -12.46
C ARG A 95 -1.46 -4.44 -12.94
N ARG A 96 -2.68 -4.06 -12.56
CA ARG A 96 -3.27 -2.78 -12.96
C ARG A 96 -2.46 -1.59 -12.46
N SER A 97 -2.02 -1.61 -11.20
CA SER A 97 -1.21 -0.53 -10.65
C SER A 97 0.12 -0.37 -11.37
N LYS A 98 0.82 -1.47 -11.68
CA LYS A 98 2.08 -1.44 -12.43
C LYS A 98 1.92 -0.84 -13.82
N ILE A 99 0.85 -1.21 -14.52
CA ILE A 99 0.54 -0.70 -15.86
C ILE A 99 0.26 0.82 -15.81
N ILE A 100 -0.59 1.27 -14.88
CA ILE A 100 -0.88 2.70 -14.71
C ILE A 100 0.40 3.48 -14.36
N GLU A 101 1.20 2.96 -13.42
CA GLU A 101 2.42 3.60 -12.95
C GLU A 101 3.50 3.67 -14.06
N HIS A 102 3.53 2.68 -14.95
CA HIS A 102 4.44 2.69 -16.10
C HIS A 102 4.07 3.76 -17.13
N VAL A 103 2.78 3.86 -17.48
CA VAL A 103 2.30 4.76 -18.54
C VAL A 103 2.26 6.23 -18.06
N TYR A 104 1.84 6.47 -16.83
CA TYR A 104 1.56 7.83 -16.33
C TYR A 104 2.35 8.22 -15.07
N GLY A 105 3.20 7.33 -14.54
CA GLY A 105 3.91 7.56 -13.29
C GLY A 105 2.97 7.59 -12.07
N THR A 106 3.31 8.42 -11.08
CA THR A 106 2.59 8.49 -9.81
C THR A 106 1.39 9.45 -9.80
N VAL A 107 1.20 10.23 -10.86
CA VAL A 107 0.16 11.28 -10.95
C VAL A 107 -1.25 10.70 -10.80
N PRO A 108 -1.65 9.63 -11.53
CA PRO A 108 -3.01 9.09 -11.44
C PRO A 108 -3.43 8.65 -10.04
N LYS A 109 -2.47 8.20 -9.23
CA LYS A 109 -2.71 7.77 -7.86
C LYS A 109 -3.19 8.94 -7.00
N TRP A 110 -2.47 10.06 -7.05
CA TRP A 110 -2.83 11.27 -6.31
C TRP A 110 -4.12 11.89 -6.84
N THR A 111 -4.28 11.97 -8.16
CA THR A 111 -5.51 12.46 -8.80
C THR A 111 -6.71 11.63 -8.37
N SER A 112 -6.61 10.30 -8.33
CA SER A 112 -7.70 9.42 -7.89
C SER A 112 -8.05 9.61 -6.42
N ILE A 113 -7.06 9.86 -5.55
CA ILE A 113 -7.32 10.15 -4.12
C ILE A 113 -8.08 11.46 -3.97
N VAL A 114 -7.62 12.52 -4.64
CA VAL A 114 -8.25 13.85 -4.56
C VAL A 114 -9.68 13.79 -5.09
N ILE A 115 -9.88 13.18 -6.27
CA ILE A 115 -11.22 13.02 -6.85
C ILE A 115 -12.11 12.17 -5.92
N ALA A 116 -11.59 11.10 -5.33
CA ALA A 116 -12.36 10.26 -4.42
C ALA A 116 -12.87 11.02 -3.20
N VAL A 117 -12.04 11.90 -2.61
CA VAL A 117 -12.45 12.76 -1.49
C VAL A 117 -13.54 13.74 -1.95
N ILE A 118 -13.33 14.45 -3.06
CA ILE A 118 -14.31 15.41 -3.59
C ILE A 118 -15.65 14.74 -3.89
N MET A 119 -15.63 13.60 -4.59
CA MET A 119 -16.84 12.85 -4.91
C MET A 119 -17.55 12.32 -3.66
N SER A 120 -16.79 11.88 -2.66
CA SER A 120 -17.38 11.46 -1.38
C SER A 120 -18.09 12.62 -0.67
N THR A 121 -17.51 13.83 -0.70
CA THR A 121 -18.15 15.02 -0.11
C THR A 121 -19.37 15.51 -0.87
N ILE A 122 -19.44 15.27 -2.18
CA ILE A 122 -20.62 15.61 -3.00
C ILE A 122 -21.77 14.64 -2.72
N VAL A 123 -21.46 13.35 -2.59
CA VAL A 123 -22.47 12.29 -2.41
C VAL A 123 -23.01 12.25 -0.99
N MET A 124 -22.18 12.59 0.00
CA MET A 124 -22.56 12.52 1.41
C MET A 124 -22.95 13.90 1.95
N PRO A 125 -24.24 14.14 2.31
CA PRO A 125 -24.66 15.41 2.85
C PRO A 125 -24.03 15.64 4.23
N LEU A 126 -23.40 16.81 4.39
CA LEU A 126 -22.67 17.19 5.61
C LEU A 126 -23.58 17.34 6.83
N ASP A 127 -24.88 17.47 6.63
CA ASP A 127 -25.90 17.56 7.68
C ASP A 127 -26.28 16.19 8.29
N SER A 128 -25.65 15.10 7.83
CA SER A 128 -25.86 13.77 8.36
C SER A 128 -25.32 13.60 9.79
N ALA A 129 -25.87 12.64 10.53
CA ALA A 129 -25.36 12.27 11.86
C ALA A 129 -23.85 11.93 11.80
N ARG A 130 -23.07 12.36 12.80
CA ARG A 130 -21.60 12.22 12.84
C ARG A 130 -21.10 10.78 12.63
N VAL A 131 -21.84 9.79 13.16
CA VAL A 131 -21.50 8.37 13.00
C VAL A 131 -21.73 7.92 11.56
N LEU A 132 -22.80 8.38 10.92
CA LEU A 132 -23.07 8.11 9.51
C LEU A 132 -21.95 8.71 8.66
N LEU A 133 -21.55 9.97 8.92
CA LEU A 133 -20.42 10.62 8.22
C LEU A 133 -19.11 9.83 8.35
N MET A 134 -18.75 9.41 9.57
CA MET A 134 -17.53 8.62 9.78
C MET A 134 -17.54 7.31 8.98
N LEU A 135 -18.63 6.55 9.03
CA LEU A 135 -18.72 5.28 8.31
C LEU A 135 -18.85 5.48 6.79
N GLY A 136 -19.62 6.47 6.36
CA GLY A 136 -19.83 6.77 4.95
C GLY A 136 -18.56 7.23 4.27
N PHE A 137 -17.78 8.14 4.84
CA PHE A 137 -16.49 8.54 4.28
C PHE A 137 -15.48 7.40 4.28
N LEU A 138 -15.47 6.55 5.32
CA LEU A 138 -14.61 5.37 5.39
C LEU A 138 -14.88 4.37 4.26
N ILE A 139 -16.11 4.31 3.75
CA ILE A 139 -16.49 3.40 2.65
C ILE A 139 -16.37 4.11 1.29
N LEU A 140 -16.96 5.29 1.14
CA LEU A 140 -17.07 6.00 -0.13
C LEU A 140 -15.70 6.41 -0.68
N ILE A 141 -14.77 6.87 0.17
CA ILE A 141 -13.44 7.30 -0.29
C ILE A 141 -12.68 6.13 -0.93
N PRO A 142 -12.52 4.95 -0.28
CA PRO A 142 -11.95 3.78 -0.94
C PRO A 142 -12.73 3.36 -2.19
N THR A 143 -14.05 3.35 -2.16
CA THR A 143 -14.86 2.93 -3.31
C THR A 143 -14.61 3.81 -4.54
N PHE A 144 -14.68 5.13 -4.39
CA PHE A 144 -14.39 6.05 -5.49
C PHE A 144 -12.93 5.94 -5.93
N TYR A 145 -11.97 5.82 -5.00
CA TYR A 145 -10.58 5.61 -5.36
C TYR A 145 -10.41 4.36 -6.24
N PHE A 146 -11.04 3.24 -5.87
CA PHE A 146 -10.98 2.01 -6.66
C PHE A 146 -11.57 2.18 -8.07
N ILE A 147 -12.71 2.86 -8.19
CA ILE A 147 -13.37 3.12 -9.47
C ILE A 147 -12.49 3.99 -10.36
N PHE A 148 -11.98 5.12 -9.85
CA PHE A 148 -11.18 6.04 -10.65
C PHE A 148 -9.81 5.46 -11.00
N TYR A 149 -9.09 4.92 -10.01
CA TYR A 149 -7.73 4.41 -10.22
C TYR A 149 -7.73 3.10 -11.00
N PHE A 150 -8.44 2.06 -10.53
CA PHE A 150 -8.40 0.74 -11.16
C PHE A 150 -9.42 0.54 -12.27
N GLY A 151 -10.42 1.40 -12.37
CA GLY A 151 -11.37 1.43 -13.48
C GLY A 151 -10.89 2.39 -14.56
N LEU A 152 -11.03 3.69 -14.32
CA LEU A 152 -10.85 4.75 -15.32
C LEU A 152 -9.41 4.86 -15.83
N PHE A 153 -8.44 5.07 -14.92
CA PHE A 153 -7.04 5.20 -15.31
C PHE A 153 -6.47 3.91 -15.91
N TYR A 154 -6.83 2.75 -15.36
CA TYR A 154 -6.43 1.48 -15.96
C TYR A 154 -6.99 1.29 -17.37
N TRP A 155 -8.26 1.61 -17.59
CA TRP A 155 -8.89 1.46 -18.90
C TRP A 155 -8.15 2.26 -19.98
N ILE A 156 -7.70 3.47 -19.65
CA ILE A 156 -6.98 4.34 -20.58
C ILE A 156 -5.50 3.91 -20.70
N ALA A 157 -4.86 3.52 -19.60
CA ALA A 157 -3.47 3.08 -19.58
C ALA A 157 -3.25 1.74 -20.30
N TYR A 158 -4.21 0.81 -20.22
CA TYR A 158 -4.07 -0.53 -20.79
C TYR A 158 -3.85 -0.57 -22.32
N PRO A 159 -4.63 0.13 -23.17
CA PRO A 159 -4.38 0.17 -24.61
C PRO A 159 -3.05 0.86 -24.95
N GLN A 160 -2.65 1.90 -24.21
CA GLN A 160 -1.35 2.57 -24.40
C GLN A 160 -0.20 1.63 -24.08
N TYR A 161 -0.25 0.97 -22.93
CA TYR A 161 0.70 -0.08 -22.54
C TYR A 161 0.77 -1.20 -23.60
N LYS A 162 -0.39 -1.69 -24.07
CA LYS A 162 -0.43 -2.75 -25.08
C LYS A 162 0.23 -2.32 -26.40
N ALA A 163 0.03 -1.07 -26.81
CA ALA A 163 0.65 -0.49 -28.00
C ALA A 163 2.17 -0.33 -27.87
N GLU A 164 2.65 0.17 -26.72
CA GLU A 164 4.08 0.33 -26.43
C GLU A 164 4.82 -1.01 -26.38
N MET A 165 4.20 -2.02 -25.74
CA MET A 165 4.78 -3.34 -25.57
C MET A 165 4.63 -4.25 -26.80
N LYS A 166 3.95 -3.79 -27.87
CA LYS A 166 3.62 -4.56 -29.08
C LYS A 166 2.94 -5.91 -28.79
N ILE A 167 2.22 -5.99 -27.67
CA ILE A 167 1.46 -7.19 -27.29
C ILE A 167 0.18 -7.18 -28.13
N LYS A 168 -0.06 -8.24 -28.92
CA LYS A 168 -1.24 -8.34 -29.80
C LYS A 168 -2.53 -8.61 -29.04
#